data_AF-A0A416CI36-F1
#
_entry.id   AF-A0A416CI36-F1
#
_cell.length_a   1.000
_cell.length_b   1.000
_cell.length_c   1.000
_cell.angle_alpha   90.00
_cell.angle_beta   90.00
_cell.angle_gamma   90.00
#
_symmetry.space_group_name_H-M   'P 1'
#
loop_
_entity.id
_entity.type
_entity.pdbx_description
1 polymer ?
#
loop_
_entity_poly.entity_id
_entity_poly.type
_entity_poly.pdbx_seq_one_letter_code
_entity_poly.pdbx_strand_id
1 'polypeptide(L)'
;MKTLKKRWKSSDGYLTVEATIVLTIFMFAMLFLMNMGQVYRAENYMAHGVLQTGKALAFKSYEYANENNFKMAADLLNNWLGIGTDRSQIRGLWIDENYQEAVRRSFGSMLAGSDAKADEELKHMGIKGGLSSIDFSGTAKSGTDLEIYAKYDIELLFPLFGFEKITLQSHALCGLWE
;
A
#
# COMPACT_ATOMS: atom_id res chain seq x y z
N MET A 1 -35.84 -20.07 56.03
CA MET A 1 -34.56 -20.47 55.39
C MET A 1 -34.73 -21.24 54.05
N LYS A 2 -35.83 -21.96 53.79
CA LYS A 2 -36.06 -22.69 52.52
C LYS A 2 -36.37 -21.82 51.29
N THR A 3 -36.83 -20.58 51.47
CA THR A 3 -37.25 -19.67 50.38
C THR A 3 -36.07 -18.96 49.69
N LEU A 4 -34.97 -18.72 50.42
CA LEU A 4 -33.75 -18.10 49.86
C LEU A 4 -33.00 -19.05 48.90
N LYS A 5 -32.98 -20.35 49.22
CA LYS A 5 -32.30 -21.38 48.42
C LYS A 5 -32.97 -21.64 47.06
N LYS A 6 -34.29 -21.40 46.96
CA LYS A 6 -35.07 -21.57 45.72
C LYS A 6 -34.84 -20.41 44.73
N ARG A 7 -34.57 -19.20 45.23
CA ARG A 7 -34.23 -18.03 44.38
C ARG A 7 -32.88 -18.19 43.69
N TRP A 8 -31.87 -18.68 44.41
CA TRP A 8 -30.52 -18.91 43.86
C TRP A 8 -30.50 -19.90 42.69
N LYS A 9 -31.33 -20.94 42.73
CA LYS A 9 -31.42 -21.96 41.67
C LYS A 9 -32.07 -21.44 40.37
N SER A 10 -32.78 -20.31 40.41
CA SER A 10 -33.40 -19.68 39.23
C SER A 10 -32.49 -18.62 38.60
N SER A 11 -31.44 -18.22 39.31
CA SER A 11 -30.53 -17.13 38.94
C SER A 11 -29.25 -17.61 38.24
N ASP A 12 -28.88 -18.88 38.37
CA ASP A 12 -27.66 -19.40 37.72
C ASP A 12 -27.71 -19.35 36.19
N GLY A 13 -28.90 -19.48 35.60
CA GLY A 13 -29.07 -19.47 34.14
C GLY A 13 -28.86 -18.10 33.48
N TYR A 14 -29.19 -16.99 34.17
CA TYR A 14 -28.97 -15.65 33.59
C TYR A 14 -27.47 -15.34 33.49
N LEU A 15 -26.66 -15.84 34.42
CA LEU A 15 -25.22 -15.57 34.47
C LEU A 15 -24.50 -16.22 33.27
N THR A 16 -24.91 -17.42 32.88
CA THR A 16 -24.39 -18.10 31.68
C THR A 16 -24.81 -17.39 30.39
N VAL A 17 -26.04 -16.89 30.34
CA VAL A 17 -26.55 -16.14 29.18
C VAL A 17 -25.80 -14.82 29.02
N GLU A 18 -25.61 -14.07 30.11
CA GLU A 18 -24.83 -12.83 30.12
C GLU A 18 -23.39 -13.07 29.70
N ALA A 19 -22.74 -14.11 30.23
CA ALA A 19 -21.38 -14.48 29.86
C ALA A 19 -21.23 -14.86 28.38
N THR A 20 -22.24 -15.54 27.81
CA THR A 20 -22.22 -15.94 26.39
C THR A 20 -22.38 -14.73 25.48
N ILE A 21 -23.27 -13.79 25.81
CA ILE A 21 -23.44 -12.53 25.08
C ILE A 21 -22.14 -11.72 25.11
N VAL A 22 -21.53 -11.57 26.29
CA VAL A 22 -20.26 -10.85 26.45
C VAL A 22 -19.15 -11.51 25.64
N LEU A 23 -19.03 -12.84 25.68
CA LEU A 23 -18.03 -13.57 24.92
C LEU A 23 -18.21 -13.36 23.40
N THR A 24 -19.44 -13.46 22.90
CA THR A 24 -19.72 -13.26 21.47
C THR A 24 -19.39 -11.84 21.02
N ILE A 25 -19.80 -10.82 21.79
CA ILE A 25 -19.46 -9.42 21.49
C ILE A 25 -17.94 -9.23 21.51
N PHE A 26 -17.25 -9.82 22.49
CA PHE A 26 -15.79 -9.77 22.57
C PHE A 26 -15.10 -10.43 21.36
N MET A 27 -15.62 -11.57 20.87
CA MET A 27 -15.11 -12.21 19.66
C MET A 27 -15.27 -11.30 18.43
N PHE A 28 -16.44 -10.68 18.25
CA PHE A 28 -16.63 -9.71 17.16
C PHE A 28 -15.68 -8.52 17.28
N ALA A 29 -15.47 -8.01 18.49
CA ALA A 29 -14.51 -6.94 18.75
C ALA A 29 -13.08 -7.36 18.39
N MET A 30 -12.65 -8.57 18.75
CA MET A 30 -11.32 -9.08 18.38
C MET A 30 -11.14 -9.25 16.87
N LEU A 31 -12.14 -9.79 16.16
CA LEU A 31 -12.10 -9.90 14.70
C LEU A 31 -12.04 -8.53 14.02
N PHE A 32 -12.81 -7.55 14.53
CA PHE A 32 -12.75 -6.17 14.07
C PHE A 32 -11.35 -5.56 14.28
N LEU A 33 -10.76 -5.74 15.47
CA LEU A 33 -9.40 -5.27 15.75
C LEU A 33 -8.35 -5.93 14.85
N MET A 34 -8.52 -7.22 14.51
CA MET A 34 -7.63 -7.91 13.57
C MET A 34 -7.71 -7.32 12.16
N ASN A 35 -8.91 -7.05 11.64
CA ASN A 35 -9.11 -6.36 10.37
C ASN A 35 -8.50 -4.95 10.39
N MET A 36 -8.72 -4.18 11.45
CA MET A 36 -8.13 -2.84 11.61
C MET A 36 -6.60 -2.91 11.64
N GLY A 37 -6.02 -3.91 12.32
CA GLY A 37 -4.57 -4.14 12.35
C GLY A 37 -3.99 -4.56 10.99
N GLN A 38 -4.74 -5.28 10.16
CA GLN A 38 -4.37 -5.53 8.77
C GLN A 38 -4.34 -4.23 7.96
N VAL A 39 -5.41 -3.45 8.01
CA VAL A 39 -5.53 -2.16 7.31
C VAL A 39 -4.41 -1.20 7.71
N TYR A 40 -4.13 -1.07 9.00
CA TYR A 40 -3.06 -0.23 9.50
C TYR A 40 -1.67 -0.65 8.99
N ARG A 41 -1.38 -1.95 8.94
CA ARG A 41 -0.11 -2.45 8.42
C ARG A 41 0.04 -2.17 6.92
N ALA A 42 -1.02 -2.40 6.15
CA ALA A 42 -1.04 -2.12 4.72
C ALA A 42 -0.79 -0.62 4.44
N GLU A 43 -1.50 0.28 5.13
CA GLU A 43 -1.35 1.73 4.93
C GLU A 43 0.05 2.22 5.28
N ASN A 44 0.63 1.77 6.40
CA ASN A 44 2.00 2.16 6.74
C ASN A 44 3.03 1.63 5.73
N TYR A 45 2.83 0.40 5.24
CA TYR A 45 3.71 -0.19 4.25
C TYR A 45 3.65 0.56 2.91
N MET A 46 2.43 0.90 2.47
CA MET A 46 2.19 1.70 1.26
C MET A 46 2.75 3.11 1.38
N ALA A 47 2.49 3.81 2.49
CA ALA A 47 3.04 5.14 2.75
C ALA A 47 4.58 5.13 2.71
N HIS A 48 5.21 4.11 3.30
CA HIS A 48 6.65 3.92 3.22
C HIS A 48 7.13 3.72 1.77
N GLY A 49 6.47 2.87 1.00
CA GLY A 49 6.78 2.66 -0.42
C GLY A 49 6.73 3.94 -1.23
N VAL A 50 5.62 4.68 -1.12
CA VAL A 50 5.43 5.94 -1.85
C VAL A 50 6.52 6.95 -1.50
N LEU A 51 6.86 7.09 -0.21
CA LEU A 51 7.94 7.98 0.24
C LEU A 51 9.32 7.55 -0.26
N GLN A 52 9.65 6.25 -0.24
CA GLN A 52 10.93 5.77 -0.75
C GLN A 52 11.04 5.94 -2.27
N THR A 53 9.97 5.64 -3.00
CA THR A 53 9.92 5.86 -4.45
C THR A 53 10.07 7.33 -4.80
N GLY A 54 9.38 8.22 -4.11
CA GLY A 54 9.48 9.66 -4.34
C GLY A 54 10.88 10.20 -4.08
N LYS A 55 11.52 9.81 -2.97
CA LYS A 55 12.92 10.17 -2.69
C LYS A 55 13.89 9.65 -3.75
N ALA A 56 13.72 8.40 -4.18
CA ALA A 56 14.59 7.80 -5.20
C ALA A 56 14.44 8.50 -6.56
N LEU A 57 13.22 8.86 -6.95
CA LEU A 57 12.97 9.59 -8.19
C LEU A 57 13.45 11.04 -8.13
N ALA A 58 13.26 11.71 -7.00
CA ALA A 58 13.80 13.06 -6.78
C ALA A 58 15.34 13.10 -6.80
N PHE A 59 16.01 12.04 -6.34
CA PHE A 59 17.45 11.94 -6.50
C PHE A 59 17.87 11.67 -7.96
N LYS A 60 17.13 10.79 -8.66
CA LYS A 60 17.38 10.51 -10.08
C LYS A 60 17.15 11.72 -10.98
N SER A 61 16.20 12.60 -10.64
CA SER A 61 15.95 13.82 -11.42
C SER A 61 17.22 14.70 -11.52
N TYR A 62 17.97 14.81 -10.42
CA TYR A 62 19.24 15.53 -10.39
C TYR A 62 20.30 14.88 -11.29
N GLU A 63 20.40 13.55 -11.23
CA GLU A 63 21.31 12.80 -12.09
C GLU A 63 20.98 13.02 -13.57
N TYR A 64 19.70 13.03 -13.93
CA TYR A 64 19.25 13.25 -15.30
C TYR A 64 19.49 14.67 -15.79
N ALA A 65 19.34 15.68 -14.92
CA ALA A 65 19.59 17.08 -15.24
C ALA A 65 21.09 17.37 -15.49
N ASN A 66 21.99 16.66 -14.82
CA ASN A 66 23.43 16.94 -14.84
C ASN A 66 24.26 16.01 -15.76
N GLU A 67 23.62 15.11 -16.53
CA GLU A 67 24.32 14.14 -17.37
C GLU A 67 24.52 14.58 -18.82
N ASN A 68 25.62 14.12 -19.45
CA ASN A 68 25.96 14.47 -20.83
C ASN A 68 24.90 13.98 -21.84
N ASN A 69 24.51 14.87 -22.77
CA ASN A 69 23.54 14.63 -23.85
C ASN A 69 23.79 13.35 -24.67
N PHE A 70 25.05 12.92 -24.82
CA PHE A 70 25.39 11.69 -25.55
C PHE A 70 24.91 10.40 -24.85
N LYS A 71 25.05 10.33 -23.52
CA LYS A 71 24.58 9.17 -22.75
C LYS A 71 23.05 9.11 -22.73
N MET A 72 22.41 10.26 -22.58
CA MET A 72 20.97 10.40 -22.70
C MET A 72 20.47 9.92 -24.06
N ALA A 73 21.09 10.35 -25.16
CA ALA A 73 20.74 9.91 -26.50
C ALA A 73 20.97 8.40 -26.72
N ALA A 74 22.06 7.85 -26.20
CA ALA A 74 22.33 6.42 -26.26
C ALA A 74 21.31 5.59 -25.46
N ASP A 75 20.91 6.04 -24.27
CA ASP A 75 19.89 5.37 -23.45
C ASP A 75 18.51 5.37 -24.13
N LEU A 76 18.11 6.49 -24.74
CA LEU A 76 16.87 6.59 -25.50
C LEU A 76 16.87 5.66 -26.71
N LEU A 77 17.99 5.59 -27.45
CA LEU A 77 18.16 4.65 -28.56
C LEU A 77 18.12 3.19 -28.08
N ASN A 78 18.79 2.87 -26.98
CA ASN A 78 18.80 1.54 -26.39
C ASN A 78 17.40 1.10 -25.94
N ASN A 79 16.61 2.02 -25.36
CA ASN A 79 15.23 1.77 -25.01
C ASN A 79 14.35 1.56 -26.27
N TRP A 80 14.50 2.40 -27.29
CA TRP A 80 13.82 2.24 -28.58
C TRP A 80 14.11 0.88 -29.25
N LEU A 81 15.35 0.42 -29.15
CA LEU A 81 15.81 -0.86 -29.71
C LEU A 81 15.45 -2.07 -28.82
N GLY A 82 14.79 -1.86 -27.67
CA GLY A 82 14.40 -2.93 -26.75
C GLY A 82 15.54 -3.59 -25.97
N ILE A 83 16.72 -2.96 -25.94
CA ILE A 83 17.93 -3.43 -25.23
C ILE A 83 18.22 -2.62 -23.96
N GLY A 84 17.32 -1.72 -23.58
CA GLY A 84 17.46 -0.86 -22.40
C GLY A 84 17.37 -1.64 -21.09
N THR A 85 18.20 -1.27 -20.11
CA THR A 85 18.09 -1.72 -18.71
C THR A 85 16.95 -0.98 -17.98
N ASP A 86 16.43 -1.50 -16.87
CA ASP A 86 15.37 -0.84 -16.08
C ASP A 86 15.67 0.63 -15.76
N ARG A 87 16.94 0.95 -15.49
CA ARG A 87 17.41 2.34 -15.27
C ARG A 87 17.20 3.23 -16.50
N SER A 88 17.58 2.75 -17.69
CA SER A 88 17.40 3.49 -18.95
C SER A 88 15.91 3.63 -19.33
N GLN A 89 15.07 2.66 -18.97
CA GLN A 89 13.64 2.72 -19.24
C GLN A 89 12.94 3.73 -18.30
N ILE A 90 13.26 3.75 -17.00
CA ILE A 90 12.76 4.77 -16.06
C ILE A 90 13.20 6.17 -16.49
N ARG A 91 14.44 6.31 -16.98
CA ARG A 91 14.94 7.56 -17.55
C ARG A 91 14.15 8.02 -18.77
N GLY A 92 13.91 7.11 -19.73
CA GLY A 92 13.09 7.42 -20.91
C GLY A 92 11.69 7.90 -20.51
N LEU A 93 11.04 7.20 -19.58
CA LEU A 93 9.73 7.60 -19.04
C LEU A 93 9.77 8.96 -18.34
N TRP A 94 10.86 9.29 -17.64
CA TRP A 94 11.03 10.60 -17.02
C TRP A 94 11.14 11.74 -18.04
N ILE A 95 11.87 11.50 -19.13
CA ILE A 95 12.05 12.46 -20.24
C ILE A 95 10.74 12.64 -21.02
N ASP A 96 10.00 11.54 -21.21
CA ASP A 96 8.69 11.54 -21.88
C ASP A 96 7.56 12.08 -20.96
N GLU A 97 7.91 12.63 -19.78
CA GLU A 97 6.99 13.15 -18.76
C GLU A 97 5.95 12.13 -18.25
N ASN A 98 6.21 10.83 -18.45
CA ASN A 98 5.37 9.73 -17.99
C ASN A 98 5.76 9.32 -16.55
N TYR A 99 5.52 10.23 -15.61
CA TYR A 99 5.84 10.04 -14.19
C TYR A 99 5.09 8.88 -13.55
N GLN A 100 3.86 8.62 -13.97
CA GLN A 100 3.05 7.51 -13.49
C GLN A 100 3.75 6.17 -13.72
N GLU A 101 4.21 5.91 -14.95
CA GLU A 101 4.87 4.64 -15.27
C GLU A 101 6.29 4.59 -14.67
N ALA A 102 6.98 5.73 -14.56
CA ALA A 102 8.26 5.80 -13.86
C ALA A 102 8.16 5.42 -12.36
N VAL A 103 7.08 5.87 -11.69
CA VAL A 103 6.75 5.45 -10.32
C VAL A 103 6.41 3.97 -10.30
N ARG A 104 5.50 3.51 -11.17
CA ARG A 104 5.05 2.11 -11.21
C ARG A 104 6.23 1.14 -11.29
N ARG A 105 7.21 1.43 -12.15
CA ARG A 105 8.41 0.62 -12.33
C ARG A 105 9.42 0.69 -11.19
N SER A 106 9.47 1.83 -10.51
CA SER A 106 10.39 2.00 -9.37
C SER A 106 9.79 1.44 -8.09
N PHE A 107 8.46 1.41 -7.96
CA PHE A 107 7.77 1.21 -6.70
C PHE A 107 8.08 -0.12 -6.02
N GLY A 108 7.97 -1.25 -6.72
CA GLY A 108 8.21 -2.58 -6.12
C GLY A 108 9.63 -2.74 -5.57
N SER A 109 10.62 -2.33 -6.36
CA SER A 109 12.02 -2.32 -5.94
C SER A 109 12.29 -1.42 -4.73
N MET A 110 11.62 -0.27 -4.62
CA MET A 110 11.79 0.66 -3.49
C MET A 110 11.02 0.17 -2.26
N LEU A 111 9.87 -0.46 -2.45
CA LEU A 111 9.04 -0.95 -1.35
C LEU A 111 9.69 -2.11 -0.59
N ALA A 112 10.27 -3.09 -1.31
CA ALA A 112 10.75 -4.34 -0.72
C ALA A 112 12.12 -4.81 -1.22
N GLY A 113 12.81 -4.02 -2.04
CA GLY A 113 14.08 -4.39 -2.69
C GLY A 113 13.92 -5.20 -3.99
N SER A 114 12.74 -5.77 -4.25
CA SER A 114 12.40 -6.40 -5.53
C SER A 114 10.88 -6.48 -5.71
N ASP A 115 10.44 -6.51 -6.97
CA ASP A 115 9.01 -6.59 -7.30
C ASP A 115 8.38 -7.88 -6.77
N ALA A 116 9.09 -9.00 -6.83
CA ALA A 116 8.58 -10.28 -6.33
C ALA A 116 8.31 -10.25 -4.81
N LYS A 117 9.23 -9.67 -4.03
CA LYS A 117 9.05 -9.53 -2.57
C LYS A 117 7.95 -8.55 -2.23
N ALA A 118 7.90 -7.42 -2.94
CA ALA A 118 6.86 -6.43 -2.74
C ALA A 118 5.47 -7.02 -3.04
N ASP A 119 5.35 -7.78 -4.12
CA ASP A 119 4.09 -8.44 -4.50
C ASP A 119 3.63 -9.47 -3.44
N GLU A 120 4.56 -10.25 -2.88
CA GLU A 120 4.29 -11.19 -1.78
C GLU A 120 3.79 -10.46 -0.52
N GLU A 121 4.51 -9.43 -0.07
CA GLU A 121 4.16 -8.66 1.12
C GLU A 121 2.80 -7.95 0.97
N LEU A 122 2.53 -7.35 -0.19
CA LEU A 122 1.24 -6.71 -0.48
C LEU A 122 0.08 -7.72 -0.42
N LYS A 123 0.27 -8.91 -0.98
CA LYS A 123 -0.71 -10.01 -0.92
C LYS A 123 -0.96 -10.49 0.50
N HIS A 124 0.07 -10.57 1.33
CA HIS A 124 -0.06 -10.90 2.76
C HIS A 124 -0.85 -9.86 3.54
N MET A 125 -0.79 -8.60 3.12
CA MET A 125 -1.53 -7.49 3.75
C MET A 125 -2.97 -7.36 3.23
N GLY A 126 -3.40 -8.16 2.26
CA GLY A 126 -4.76 -8.19 1.72
C GLY A 126 -4.94 -7.52 0.36
N ILE A 127 -3.87 -7.02 -0.26
CA ILE A 127 -3.88 -6.46 -1.61
C ILE A 127 -3.64 -7.62 -2.59
N LYS A 128 -4.69 -8.36 -2.95
CA LYS A 128 -4.56 -9.64 -3.69
C LYS A 128 -3.96 -9.51 -5.08
N GLY A 129 -4.17 -8.37 -5.76
CA GLY A 129 -3.54 -8.07 -7.05
C GLY A 129 -2.08 -7.61 -6.92
N GLY A 130 -1.57 -7.51 -5.70
CA GLY A 130 -0.21 -7.11 -5.38
C GLY A 130 0.17 -5.77 -6.03
N LEU A 131 1.35 -5.72 -6.66
CA LEU A 131 1.82 -4.50 -7.32
C LEU A 131 0.94 -4.08 -8.51
N SER A 132 0.36 -5.06 -9.22
CA SER A 132 -0.40 -4.80 -10.44
C SER A 132 -1.74 -4.09 -10.20
N SER A 133 -2.30 -4.23 -8.99
CA SER A 133 -3.56 -3.61 -8.58
C SER A 133 -3.43 -2.19 -8.04
N ILE A 134 -2.21 -1.68 -7.89
CA ILE A 134 -2.01 -0.31 -7.40
C ILE A 134 -2.17 0.66 -8.56
N ASP A 135 -3.09 1.60 -8.40
CA ASP A 135 -3.33 2.67 -9.36
C ASP A 135 -2.52 3.92 -9.00
N PHE A 136 -1.66 4.33 -9.93
CA PHE A 136 -0.82 5.52 -9.82
C PHE A 136 -1.32 6.72 -10.64
N SER A 137 -2.55 6.66 -11.18
CA SER A 137 -3.12 7.65 -12.12
C SER A 137 -3.12 9.10 -11.66
N GLY A 138 -3.06 9.37 -10.35
CA GLY A 138 -2.96 10.73 -9.81
C GLY A 138 -1.55 11.32 -9.85
N THR A 139 -0.53 10.52 -10.14
CA THR A 139 0.88 10.92 -10.04
C THR A 139 1.23 11.95 -11.12
N ALA A 140 1.73 13.11 -10.71
CA ALA A 140 2.11 14.19 -11.60
C ALA A 140 3.22 15.06 -11.00
N LYS A 141 3.96 15.74 -11.88
CA LYS A 141 4.85 16.84 -11.46
C LYS A 141 4.03 18.11 -11.28
N SER A 142 4.16 18.74 -10.12
CA SER A 142 3.50 19.97 -9.72
C SER A 142 4.57 21.01 -9.39
N GLY A 143 4.95 21.83 -10.37
CA GLY A 143 6.06 22.78 -10.22
C GLY A 143 7.40 22.10 -10.01
N THR A 144 8.02 22.31 -8.84
CA THR A 144 9.29 21.66 -8.43
C THR A 144 9.09 20.33 -7.72
N ASP A 145 7.84 19.92 -7.48
CA ASP A 145 7.52 18.77 -6.65
C ASP A 145 6.91 17.64 -7.50
N LEU A 146 7.17 16.40 -7.11
CA LEU A 146 6.52 15.22 -7.63
C LEU A 146 5.45 14.76 -6.62
N GLU A 147 4.19 14.81 -7.03
CA GLU A 147 3.08 14.25 -6.29
C GLU A 147 2.88 12.79 -6.71
N ILE A 148 2.92 11.88 -5.74
CA ILE A 148 2.73 10.44 -5.98
C ILE A 148 1.48 9.99 -5.26
N TYR A 149 0.54 9.45 -6.03
CA TYR A 149 -0.72 8.90 -5.52
C TYR A 149 -0.72 7.39 -5.76
N ALA A 150 -0.98 6.61 -4.71
CA ALA A 150 -1.14 5.17 -4.80
C ALA A 150 -2.52 4.80 -4.26
N LYS A 151 -3.45 4.44 -5.15
CA LYS A 151 -4.78 3.94 -4.81
C LYS A 151 -4.80 2.42 -4.87
N TYR A 152 -5.38 1.78 -3.87
CA TYR A 152 -5.37 0.33 -3.77
C TYR A 152 -6.52 -0.19 -2.89
N ASP A 153 -6.90 -1.44 -3.11
CA ASP A 153 -7.96 -2.12 -2.35
C ASP A 153 -7.36 -3.16 -1.40
N ILE A 154 -7.81 -3.13 -0.14
CA ILE A 154 -7.50 -4.14 0.86
C ILE A 154 -8.70 -5.05 1.01
N GLU A 155 -8.52 -6.35 0.77
CA GLU A 155 -9.49 -7.37 1.13
C GLU A 155 -9.38 -7.71 2.61
N LEU A 156 -10.49 -7.60 3.33
CA LEU A 156 -10.53 -7.86 4.77
C LEU A 156 -10.39 -9.36 5.06
N LEU A 157 -9.56 -9.71 6.05
CA LEU A 157 -9.41 -11.09 6.52
C LEU A 157 -10.75 -11.69 6.96
N PHE A 158 -11.59 -10.88 7.61
CA PHE A 158 -12.92 -11.27 8.03
C PHE A 158 -13.94 -10.30 7.45
N PRO A 159 -14.72 -10.69 6.43
CA PRO A 159 -15.78 -9.85 5.89
C PRO A 159 -16.94 -9.76 6.88
N LEU A 160 -16.85 -8.80 7.80
CA LEU A 160 -17.88 -8.54 8.80
C LEU A 160 -18.89 -7.55 8.21
N PHE A 161 -20.17 -7.80 8.45
CA PHE A 161 -21.26 -6.88 8.08
C PHE A 161 -21.38 -6.57 6.57
N GLY A 162 -20.91 -7.47 5.70
CA GLY A 162 -20.99 -7.32 4.24
C GLY A 162 -19.90 -6.43 3.62
N PHE A 163 -18.93 -5.98 4.41
CA PHE A 163 -17.74 -5.30 3.90
C PHE A 163 -16.66 -6.32 3.57
N GLU A 164 -16.38 -6.51 2.28
CA GLU A 164 -15.32 -7.41 1.83
C GLU A 164 -14.01 -6.67 1.54
N LYS A 165 -14.11 -5.42 1.09
CA LYS A 165 -12.97 -4.61 0.62
C LYS A 165 -13.05 -3.18 1.12
N ILE A 166 -11.88 -2.58 1.33
CA ILE A 166 -11.73 -1.15 1.65
C ILE A 166 -10.74 -0.55 0.66
N THR A 167 -11.16 0.49 -0.05
CA THR A 167 -10.30 1.29 -0.93
C THR A 167 -9.59 2.36 -0.12
N LEU A 168 -8.27 2.44 -0.26
CA LEU A 168 -7.42 3.45 0.37
C LEU A 168 -6.56 4.17 -0.65
N GLN A 169 -6.01 5.30 -0.22
CA GLN A 169 -5.11 6.11 -1.02
C GLN A 169 -3.99 6.64 -0.14
N SER A 170 -2.75 6.31 -0.51
CA SER A 170 -1.55 6.93 0.06
C SER A 170 -1.06 8.02 -0.87
N HIS A 171 -0.63 9.15 -0.30
CA HIS A 171 -0.15 10.31 -1.04
C HIS A 171 1.16 10.81 -0.43
N ALA A 172 2.15 11.09 -1.27
CA ALA A 172 3.35 11.83 -0.87
C ALA A 172 3.72 12.90 -1.88
N LEU A 173 4.29 13.99 -1.36
CA LEU A 173 4.82 15.09 -2.13
C LEU A 173 6.33 15.14 -1.91
N CYS A 174 7.10 15.09 -2.99
CA CYS A 174 8.56 15.03 -2.96
C CYS A 174 9.16 16.13 -3.81
N GLY A 175 9.90 17.05 -3.18
CA GLY A 175 10.64 18.08 -3.90
C GLY A 175 11.73 17.47 -4.78
N LEU A 176 11.71 17.81 -6.06
CA LEU A 176 12.72 17.39 -7.03
C LEU A 176 13.99 18.19 -6.84
N TRP A 177 15.11 17.53 -7.09
CA TRP A 177 16.41 18.17 -7.10
C TRP A 177 16.72 18.42 -8.57
N GLU A 178 16.42 19.64 -9.03
CA GLU A 178 16.71 20.15 -10.38
C GLU A 178 17.78 21.24 -10.32
#